data_AF-A0A6C0KXM1-F1
#
_entry.id   AF-A0A6C0KXM1-F1
#
_cell.length_a   1.000
_cell.length_b   1.000
_cell.length_c   1.000
_cell.angle_alpha   90.00
_cell.angle_beta   90.00
_cell.angle_gamma   90.00
#
_symmetry.space_group_name_H-M   'P 1'
#
loop_
_entity.id
_entity.type
_entity.pdbx_description
1 polymer ?
#
loop_
_entity_poly.entity_id
_entity_poly.type
_entity_poly.pdbx_seq_one_letter_code
_entity_poly.pdbx_strand_id
1 'polypeptide(L)'
;MTNIWEDILKGEVIKSEQFEKKAKYLLDTYKCFTESDKCVPPKWIQKKKNLEYKQQFEKVERKKIGSKELSIESITRKEFMSCMNKLTLTNKNIVLKNIGNIIRKDYTALYIDILWDLMQRAPEFRNIYFEVFKLLDTQQIMEKWATIWDSYYNKKSWLPAPEILNDNEDYDEFCDFVKWKKRALASIHVWIMLYQKGILENYIINQLIKEIVNDCNIEFENIVEKQSDAAVAGVEAVEGVEAVEGVEAVEVVTSVKKVDVLLEQIIILINFTKTEQDDHFIELIKKWLPESDKIKSSTRFKLYDINEILQGKMKSVYKVRKGI
;
A
#
# COMPACT_ATOMS: atom_id res chain seq x y z
N MET A 1 -20.11 -34.72 19.36
CA MET A 1 -19.60 -33.71 18.41
C MET A 1 -19.27 -34.44 17.12
N THR A 2 -20.28 -34.58 16.26
CA THR A 2 -20.22 -35.36 15.02
C THR A 2 -19.63 -34.51 13.89
N ASN A 3 -18.85 -35.16 13.03
CA ASN A 3 -17.95 -34.60 12.02
C ASN A 3 -18.67 -33.78 10.93
N ILE A 4 -18.65 -32.45 11.05
CA ILE A 4 -19.01 -31.49 9.99
C ILE A 4 -18.19 -31.72 8.70
N TRP A 5 -17.00 -32.32 8.81
CA TRP A 5 -16.13 -32.61 7.69
C TRP A 5 -16.56 -33.81 6.84
N GLU A 6 -17.34 -34.76 7.38
CA GLU A 6 -17.85 -35.90 6.61
C GLU A 6 -19.03 -35.51 5.71
N ASP A 7 -19.81 -34.51 6.11
CA ASP A 7 -20.97 -34.05 5.34
C ASP A 7 -20.56 -33.20 4.12
N ILE A 8 -19.45 -32.45 4.22
CA ILE A 8 -18.88 -31.69 3.11
C ILE A 8 -18.30 -32.61 2.02
N LEU A 9 -17.71 -33.75 2.41
CA LEU A 9 -17.12 -34.70 1.47
C LEU A 9 -18.15 -35.58 0.75
N LYS A 10 -19.39 -35.68 1.26
CA LYS A 10 -20.47 -36.48 0.66
C LYS A 10 -21.29 -35.75 -0.40
N GLY A 11 -20.99 -34.48 -0.69
CA GLY A 11 -21.66 -33.72 -1.74
C GLY A 11 -23.16 -33.48 -1.48
N GLU A 12 -23.60 -33.59 -0.22
CA GLU A 12 -24.92 -33.14 0.16
C GLU A 12 -24.89 -31.62 0.30
N VAL A 13 -25.41 -30.97 -0.75
CA VAL A 13 -25.59 -29.53 -0.82
C VAL A 13 -26.46 -29.10 0.36
N ILE A 14 -25.85 -28.53 1.40
CA ILE A 14 -26.55 -27.70 2.38
C ILE A 14 -27.02 -26.46 1.61
N LYS A 15 -28.18 -26.57 0.97
CA LYS A 15 -28.93 -25.43 0.44
C LYS A 15 -29.42 -24.63 1.63
N SER A 16 -28.56 -23.80 2.18
CA SER A 16 -28.99 -22.81 3.16
C SER A 16 -29.89 -21.83 2.41
N GLU A 17 -31.17 -21.85 2.77
CA GLU A 17 -32.22 -20.97 2.24
C GLU A 17 -31.83 -19.49 2.31
N GLN A 18 -30.89 -19.15 3.20
CA GLN A 18 -30.28 -17.83 3.34
C GLN A 18 -29.37 -17.47 2.16
N PHE A 19 -28.63 -18.41 1.59
CA PHE A 19 -27.82 -18.18 0.39
C PHE A 19 -28.72 -17.92 -0.83
N GLU A 20 -29.80 -18.67 -1.00
CA GLU A 20 -30.75 -18.44 -2.10
C GLU A 20 -31.44 -17.08 -1.97
N LYS A 21 -31.86 -16.68 -0.76
CA LYS A 21 -32.43 -15.36 -0.50
C LYS A 21 -31.43 -14.23 -0.79
N LYS A 22 -30.17 -14.39 -0.38
CA LYS A 22 -29.12 -13.38 -0.61
C LYS A 22 -28.72 -13.28 -2.08
N ALA A 23 -28.62 -14.41 -2.78
CA ALA A 23 -28.39 -14.44 -4.22
C ALA A 23 -29.53 -13.78 -5.00
N LYS A 24 -30.78 -14.05 -4.62
CA LYS A 24 -31.95 -13.44 -5.27
C LYS A 24 -32.03 -11.93 -5.03
N TYR A 25 -31.76 -11.48 -3.81
CA TYR A 25 -31.63 -10.05 -3.50
C TYR A 25 -30.55 -9.36 -4.36
N LEU A 26 -29.37 -9.97 -4.50
CA LEU A 26 -28.30 -9.43 -5.34
C LEU A 26 -28.69 -9.37 -6.83
N LEU A 27 -29.35 -10.41 -7.35
CA LEU A 27 -29.84 -10.43 -8.73
C LEU A 27 -30.89 -9.35 -9.00
N ASP A 28 -31.80 -9.11 -8.05
CA ASP A 28 -32.89 -8.14 -8.22
C ASP A 28 -32.44 -6.68 -7.99
N THR A 29 -31.42 -6.46 -7.17
CA THR A 29 -30.95 -5.12 -6.77
C THR A 29 -29.99 -4.49 -7.77
N TYR A 30 -29.13 -5.30 -8.41
CA TYR A 30 -28.06 -4.79 -9.26
C TYR A 30 -28.38 -5.01 -10.75
N LYS A 31 -28.62 -3.92 -11.49
CA LYS A 31 -29.00 -3.94 -12.91
C LYS A 31 -28.06 -4.76 -13.80
N CYS A 32 -26.76 -4.79 -13.47
CA CYS A 32 -25.74 -5.55 -14.20
C CYS A 32 -25.95 -7.07 -14.19
N PHE A 33 -26.83 -7.60 -13.32
CA PHE A 33 -27.21 -9.02 -13.31
C PHE A 33 -28.62 -9.29 -13.89
N THR A 34 -29.46 -8.27 -14.05
CA THR A 34 -30.81 -8.37 -14.67
C THR A 34 -30.80 -8.19 -16.18
N GLU A 35 -29.72 -7.67 -16.76
CA GLU A 35 -29.59 -7.50 -18.20
C GLU A 35 -29.35 -8.88 -18.84
N SER A 36 -30.44 -9.57 -19.18
CA SER A 36 -30.40 -10.69 -20.11
C SER A 36 -29.64 -10.27 -21.38
N ASP A 37 -28.91 -11.20 -21.99
CA ASP A 37 -28.13 -11.09 -23.25
C ASP A 37 -28.85 -10.46 -24.47
N LYS A 38 -30.07 -9.95 -24.31
CA LYS A 38 -30.84 -9.19 -25.29
C LYS A 38 -30.48 -7.70 -25.35
N CYS A 39 -29.70 -7.17 -24.41
CA CYS A 39 -29.28 -5.76 -24.40
C CYS A 39 -27.89 -5.49 -24.98
N VAL A 40 -27.13 -6.52 -25.38
CA VAL A 40 -25.93 -6.32 -26.21
C VAL A 40 -26.40 -6.30 -27.67
N PRO A 41 -26.33 -5.15 -28.37
CA PRO A 41 -26.69 -5.12 -29.78
C PRO A 41 -25.79 -6.15 -30.50
N PRO A 42 -26.35 -7.03 -31.34
CA PRO A 42 -25.56 -7.96 -32.14
C PRO A 42 -24.34 -7.26 -32.74
N LYS A 43 -23.17 -7.93 -32.77
CA LYS A 43 -21.89 -7.33 -33.18
C LYS A 43 -21.96 -6.53 -34.49
N TRP A 44 -22.89 -6.86 -35.40
CA TRP A 44 -23.13 -6.13 -36.63
C TRP A 44 -23.81 -4.75 -36.44
N ILE A 45 -24.71 -4.59 -35.45
CA ILE A 45 -25.31 -3.29 -35.07
C ILE A 45 -24.25 -2.39 -34.42
N GLN A 46 -23.40 -2.94 -33.56
CA GLN A 46 -22.24 -2.19 -33.03
C GLN A 46 -21.26 -1.79 -34.13
N LYS A 47 -20.98 -2.68 -35.09
CA LYS A 47 -20.17 -2.35 -36.27
C LYS A 47 -20.79 -1.24 -37.11
N LYS A 48 -22.11 -1.28 -37.33
CA LYS A 48 -22.84 -0.27 -38.09
C LYS A 48 -22.87 1.08 -37.37
N LYS A 49 -23.17 1.10 -36.07
CA LYS A 49 -23.07 2.32 -35.25
C LYS A 49 -21.65 2.89 -35.23
N ASN A 50 -20.62 2.06 -35.12
CA ASN A 50 -19.23 2.52 -35.15
C ASN A 50 -18.81 3.03 -36.54
N LEU A 51 -19.38 2.51 -37.63
CA LEU A 51 -19.19 3.00 -38.99
C LEU A 51 -19.91 4.33 -39.21
N GLU A 52 -21.15 4.46 -38.77
CA GLU A 52 -21.92 5.71 -38.81
C GLU A 52 -21.27 6.80 -37.94
N TYR A 53 -20.75 6.44 -36.76
CA TYR A 53 -19.96 7.33 -35.91
C TYR A 53 -18.65 7.73 -36.61
N LYS A 54 -17.90 6.78 -37.19
CA LYS A 54 -16.69 7.12 -37.98
C LYS A 54 -16.99 8.05 -39.15
N GLN A 55 -18.09 7.82 -39.88
CA GLN A 55 -18.49 8.67 -41.00
C GLN A 55 -18.95 10.08 -40.56
N GLN A 56 -19.54 10.20 -39.36
CA GLN A 56 -19.86 11.51 -38.76
C GLN A 56 -18.60 12.27 -38.30
N PHE A 57 -17.55 11.57 -37.87
CA PHE A 57 -16.30 12.18 -37.40
C PHE A 57 -15.21 12.30 -38.48
N GLU A 58 -15.36 11.67 -39.64
CA GLU A 58 -14.42 11.82 -40.78
C GLU A 58 -14.43 13.22 -41.41
N LYS A 59 -15.42 14.07 -41.10
CA LYS A 59 -15.47 15.46 -41.57
C LYS A 59 -15.11 16.52 -40.53
N VAL A 60 -14.87 16.12 -39.28
CA VAL A 60 -14.31 17.03 -38.28
C VAL A 60 -12.82 16.76 -38.25
N GLU A 61 -12.05 17.50 -39.06
CA GLU A 61 -10.60 17.59 -38.85
C GLU A 61 -10.40 17.87 -37.36
N ARG A 62 -9.83 16.91 -36.62
CA ARG A 62 -9.42 17.14 -35.25
C ARG A 62 -8.55 18.38 -35.31
N LYS A 63 -8.96 19.46 -34.63
CA LYS A 63 -8.11 20.64 -34.45
C LYS A 63 -6.73 20.09 -34.11
N LYS A 64 -5.76 20.27 -35.01
CA LYS A 64 -4.38 19.93 -34.73
C LYS A 64 -4.06 20.71 -33.47
N ILE A 65 -4.03 20.02 -32.33
CA ILE A 65 -3.50 20.56 -31.10
C ILE A 65 -2.10 20.99 -31.52
N GLY A 66 -1.90 22.30 -31.64
CA GLY A 66 -0.63 22.86 -32.06
C GLY A 66 0.46 22.15 -31.27
N SER A 67 1.51 21.72 -31.95
CA SER A 67 2.68 21.10 -31.35
C SER A 67 3.24 22.07 -30.32
N LYS A 68 2.73 22.00 -29.09
CA LYS A 68 3.36 22.63 -27.94
C LYS A 68 4.72 21.96 -27.90
N GLU A 69 5.77 22.71 -28.22
CA GLU A 69 7.13 22.21 -28.15
C GLU A 69 7.28 21.56 -26.77
N LEU A 70 7.37 20.23 -26.77
CA LEU A 70 7.47 19.50 -25.51
C LEU A 70 8.79 19.93 -24.88
N SER A 71 8.73 20.33 -23.62
CA SER A 71 9.97 20.64 -22.90
C SER A 71 10.90 19.43 -22.97
N ILE A 72 12.20 19.70 -23.02
CA ILE A 72 13.22 18.63 -23.01
C ILE A 72 12.98 17.69 -21.83
N GLU A 73 12.62 18.24 -20.66
CA GLU A 73 12.24 17.46 -19.49
C GLU A 73 11.06 16.49 -19.76
N SER A 74 10.01 16.94 -20.45
CA SER A 74 8.85 16.11 -20.79
C SER A 74 9.22 14.97 -21.75
N ILE A 75 10.08 15.27 -22.72
CA ILE A 75 10.61 14.27 -23.67
C ILE A 75 11.44 13.24 -22.90
N THR A 76 12.37 13.71 -22.08
CA THR A 76 13.25 12.88 -21.24
C THR A 76 12.46 12.00 -20.28
N ARG A 77 11.43 12.54 -19.61
CA ARG A 77 10.52 11.78 -18.74
C ARG A 77 9.82 10.67 -19.52
N LYS A 78 9.29 10.98 -20.71
CA LYS A 78 8.56 10.02 -21.54
C LYS A 78 9.47 8.90 -22.07
N GLU A 79 10.67 9.25 -22.54
CA GLU A 79 11.67 8.29 -23.02
C GLU A 79 12.11 7.34 -21.91
N PHE A 80 12.44 7.89 -20.75
CA PHE A 80 12.84 7.09 -19.59
C PHE A 80 11.70 6.17 -19.13
N MET A 81 10.47 6.69 -18.97
CA MET A 81 9.31 5.87 -18.62
C MET A 81 9.01 4.77 -19.65
N SER A 82 9.20 5.04 -20.94
CA SER A 82 9.06 4.03 -22.00
C SER A 82 10.05 2.87 -21.83
N CYS A 83 11.29 3.16 -21.42
CA CYS A 83 12.27 2.13 -21.07
C CYS A 83 11.87 1.39 -19.79
N MET A 84 11.49 2.11 -18.73
CA MET A 84 11.09 1.51 -17.45
C MET A 84 9.89 0.56 -17.59
N ASN A 85 8.89 0.92 -18.40
CA ASN A 85 7.71 0.08 -18.65
C ASN A 85 8.04 -1.21 -19.43
N LYS A 86 9.16 -1.23 -20.15
CA LYS A 86 9.65 -2.41 -20.87
C LYS A 86 10.60 -3.25 -20.03
N LEU A 87 11.08 -2.74 -18.90
CA LEU A 87 12.12 -3.37 -18.10
C LEU A 87 11.55 -4.60 -17.37
N THR A 88 12.07 -5.78 -17.69
CA THR A 88 11.75 -7.05 -17.03
C THR A 88 13.02 -7.81 -16.67
N LEU A 89 12.90 -8.89 -15.90
CA LEU A 89 14.04 -9.77 -15.60
C LEU A 89 14.67 -10.37 -16.86
N THR A 90 13.85 -10.72 -17.86
CA THR A 90 14.30 -11.40 -19.08
C THR A 90 15.06 -10.48 -20.03
N ASN A 91 14.65 -9.21 -20.14
CA ASN A 91 15.26 -8.24 -21.05
C ASN A 91 16.16 -7.20 -20.35
N LYS A 92 16.38 -7.37 -19.03
CA LYS A 92 17.12 -6.44 -18.15
C LYS A 92 18.35 -5.84 -18.81
N ASN A 93 19.28 -6.67 -19.28
CA ASN A 93 20.58 -6.20 -19.80
C ASN A 93 20.43 -5.32 -21.05
N ILE A 94 19.49 -5.65 -21.93
CA ILE A 94 19.22 -4.90 -23.16
C ILE A 94 18.61 -3.55 -22.81
N VAL A 95 17.60 -3.54 -21.92
CA VAL A 95 16.90 -2.32 -21.53
C VAL A 95 17.81 -1.41 -20.70
N LEU A 96 18.63 -1.94 -19.79
CA LEU A 96 19.61 -1.15 -19.03
C LEU A 96 20.63 -0.47 -19.94
N LYS A 97 21.12 -1.16 -20.98
CA LYS A 97 22.00 -0.55 -21.99
C LYS A 97 21.30 0.62 -22.70
N ASN A 98 20.04 0.44 -23.08
CA ASN A 98 19.25 1.50 -23.71
C ASN A 98 19.04 2.68 -22.77
N ILE A 99 18.76 2.42 -21.48
CA ILE A 99 18.64 3.46 -20.46
C ILE A 99 19.94 4.24 -20.33
N GLY A 100 21.08 3.56 -20.25
CA GLY A 100 22.40 4.21 -20.21
C GLY A 100 22.68 5.14 -21.39
N ASN A 101 22.15 4.82 -22.58
CA ASN A 101 22.31 5.65 -23.77
C ASN A 101 21.42 6.90 -23.79
N ILE A 102 20.30 6.91 -23.05
CA ILE A 102 19.35 8.03 -23.03
C ILE A 102 19.47 8.91 -21.78
N ILE A 103 20.20 8.46 -20.75
CA ILE A 103 20.39 9.21 -19.51
C ILE A 103 21.15 10.51 -19.81
N ARG A 104 20.55 11.61 -19.36
CA ARG A 104 21.14 12.95 -19.38
C ARG A 104 21.42 13.40 -17.95
N LYS A 105 22.67 13.75 -17.65
CA LYS A 105 23.11 14.09 -16.28
C LYS A 105 22.32 15.24 -15.66
N ASP A 106 21.91 16.22 -16.46
CA ASP A 106 21.14 17.39 -16.02
C ASP A 106 19.74 17.04 -15.50
N TYR A 107 19.25 15.83 -15.79
CA TYR A 107 17.93 15.34 -15.41
C TYR A 107 18.00 14.18 -14.41
N THR A 108 19.12 14.01 -13.70
CA THR A 108 19.28 12.92 -12.72
C THR A 108 18.21 12.96 -11.62
N ALA A 109 17.91 14.14 -11.09
CA ALA A 109 16.86 14.32 -10.08
C ALA A 109 15.49 13.82 -10.57
N LEU A 110 15.14 14.10 -11.84
CA LEU A 110 13.92 13.62 -12.49
C LEU A 110 13.88 12.09 -12.55
N TYR A 111 14.98 11.43 -12.94
CA TYR A 111 15.05 9.98 -13.00
C TYR A 111 14.90 9.35 -11.61
N ILE A 112 15.49 9.95 -10.59
CA ILE A 112 15.37 9.48 -9.20
C ILE A 112 13.92 9.60 -8.72
N ASP A 113 13.23 10.71 -9.00
CA ASP A 113 11.81 10.87 -8.64
C ASP A 113 10.93 9.80 -9.29
N ILE A 114 11.20 9.47 -10.55
CA ILE A 114 10.50 8.40 -11.27
C ILE A 114 10.80 7.03 -10.64
N LEU A 115 12.07 6.74 -10.37
CA LEU A 115 12.48 5.46 -9.78
C LEU A 115 11.89 5.27 -8.38
N TRP A 116 11.87 6.33 -7.56
CA TRP A 116 11.23 6.32 -6.25
C TRP A 116 9.75 5.94 -6.33
N ASP A 117 8.98 6.61 -7.20
CA ASP A 117 7.56 6.31 -7.41
C ASP A 117 7.34 4.88 -7.93
N LEU A 118 8.18 4.40 -8.87
CA LEU A 118 8.09 3.03 -9.38
C LEU A 118 8.39 1.97 -8.31
N MET A 119 9.40 2.20 -7.46
CA MET A 119 9.73 1.27 -6.37
C MET A 119 8.62 1.15 -5.32
N GLN A 120 7.84 2.22 -5.13
CA GLN A 120 6.65 2.20 -4.27
C GLN A 120 5.47 1.45 -4.92
N ARG A 121 5.30 1.59 -6.24
CA ARG A 121 4.16 1.03 -6.98
C ARG A 121 4.32 -0.43 -7.38
N ALA A 122 5.55 -0.87 -7.69
CA ALA A 122 5.81 -2.21 -8.18
C ALA A 122 6.92 -2.90 -7.35
N PRO A 123 6.55 -3.41 -6.14
CA PRO A 123 7.45 -4.09 -5.22
C PRO A 123 8.34 -5.18 -5.83
N GLU A 124 7.79 -5.94 -6.76
CA GLU A 124 8.41 -7.08 -7.42
C GLU A 124 9.59 -6.70 -8.32
N PHE A 125 9.64 -5.45 -8.79
CA PHE A 125 10.69 -4.96 -9.68
C PHE A 125 11.72 -4.08 -8.97
N ARG A 126 11.59 -3.81 -7.66
CA ARG A 126 12.50 -2.91 -6.91
C ARG A 126 13.98 -3.23 -7.10
N ASN A 127 14.34 -4.52 -7.07
CA ASN A 127 15.73 -4.96 -7.27
C ASN A 127 16.27 -4.61 -8.66
N ILE A 128 15.42 -4.64 -9.69
CA ILE A 128 15.83 -4.27 -11.05
C ILE A 128 15.90 -2.75 -11.18
N TYR A 129 14.94 -2.03 -10.58
CA TYR A 129 14.97 -0.57 -10.53
C TYR A 129 16.22 -0.05 -9.81
N PHE A 130 16.69 -0.77 -8.78
CA PHE A 130 17.93 -0.44 -8.10
C PHE A 130 19.15 -0.46 -9.04
N GLU A 131 19.19 -1.39 -9.99
CA GLU A 131 20.28 -1.46 -10.98
C GLU A 131 20.30 -0.25 -11.92
N VAL A 132 19.16 0.43 -12.09
CA VAL A 132 19.09 1.68 -12.87
C VAL A 132 19.82 2.82 -12.15
N PHE A 133 19.81 2.87 -10.80
CA PHE A 133 20.58 3.89 -10.06
C PHE A 133 22.07 3.81 -10.34
N LYS A 134 22.61 2.62 -10.62
CA LYS A 134 24.04 2.45 -10.96
C LYS A 134 24.44 3.13 -12.26
N LEU A 135 23.47 3.53 -13.09
CA LEU A 135 23.69 4.26 -14.34
C LEU A 135 23.64 5.79 -14.15
N LEU A 136 23.25 6.25 -12.96
CA LEU A 136 23.09 7.66 -12.61
C LEU A 136 24.32 8.18 -11.86
N ASP A 137 24.43 9.50 -11.77
CA ASP A 137 25.51 10.17 -11.04
C ASP A 137 25.38 9.98 -9.52
N THR A 138 26.34 9.30 -8.89
CA THR A 138 26.28 8.94 -7.47
C THR A 138 26.15 10.15 -6.55
N GLN A 139 26.79 11.28 -6.86
CA GLN A 139 26.71 12.46 -6.01
C GLN A 139 25.30 13.05 -6.02
N GLN A 140 24.72 13.22 -7.22
CA GLN A 140 23.34 13.71 -7.36
C GLN A 140 22.32 12.74 -6.75
N ILE A 141 22.60 11.43 -6.79
CA ILE A 141 21.79 10.42 -6.10
C ILE A 141 21.76 10.68 -4.59
N MET A 142 22.91 10.90 -3.96
CA MET A 142 22.99 11.13 -2.52
C MET A 142 22.29 12.44 -2.10
N GLU A 143 22.51 13.53 -2.84
CA GLU A 143 21.85 14.82 -2.58
C GLU A 143 20.32 14.71 -2.67
N LYS A 144 19.84 14.01 -3.70
CA LYS A 144 18.41 13.79 -3.89
C LYS A 144 17.82 12.85 -2.83
N TRP A 145 18.55 11.81 -2.42
CA TRP A 145 18.11 10.94 -1.33
C TRP A 145 18.00 11.67 0.00
N ALA A 146 18.95 12.56 0.30
CA ALA A 146 18.86 13.41 1.49
C ALA A 146 17.58 14.27 1.46
N THR A 147 17.22 14.82 0.29
CA THR A 147 15.99 15.60 0.12
C THR A 147 14.72 14.74 0.29
N ILE A 148 14.70 13.54 -0.29
CA ILE A 148 13.58 12.59 -0.15
C ILE A 148 13.45 12.15 1.31
N TRP A 149 14.57 11.86 1.97
CA TRP A 149 14.62 11.48 3.37
C TRP A 149 14.10 12.61 4.26
N ASP A 150 14.60 13.84 4.09
CA ASP A 150 14.16 15.00 4.85
C ASP A 150 12.65 15.22 4.71
N SER A 151 12.12 15.15 3.48
CA SER A 151 10.67 15.24 3.27
C SER A 151 9.90 14.06 3.85
N TYR A 152 10.47 12.85 3.84
CA TYR A 152 9.82 11.65 4.37
C TYR A 152 9.75 11.69 5.89
N TYR A 153 10.88 12.05 6.52
CA TYR A 153 11.09 12.11 7.96
C TYR A 153 10.34 13.28 8.60
N ASN A 154 10.58 14.52 8.13
CA ASN A 154 9.99 15.70 8.76
C ASN A 154 8.47 15.76 8.60
N LYS A 155 7.94 15.24 7.48
CA LYS A 155 6.48 15.19 7.25
C LYS A 155 5.83 13.92 7.78
N LYS A 156 6.61 13.01 8.39
CA LYS A 156 6.14 11.70 8.84
C LYS A 156 5.27 11.01 7.79
N SER A 157 5.77 10.84 6.57
CA SER A 157 4.97 10.31 5.45
C SER A 157 4.49 8.87 5.65
N TRP A 158 4.94 8.20 6.73
CA TRP A 158 4.43 6.92 7.22
C TRP A 158 3.12 7.03 8.00
N LEU A 159 2.70 8.24 8.39
CA LEU A 159 1.40 8.55 8.95
C LEU A 159 0.45 9.06 7.85
N PRO A 160 -0.84 8.66 7.90
CA PRO A 160 -1.82 9.14 6.94
C PRO A 160 -2.17 10.60 7.25
N ALA A 161 -2.39 11.37 6.18
CA ALA A 161 -2.92 12.72 6.31
C ALA A 161 -4.38 12.65 6.85
N PRO A 162 -4.84 13.63 7.64
CA PRO A 162 -6.18 13.61 8.24
C PRO A 162 -7.30 13.41 7.21
N GLU A 163 -7.14 13.96 6.01
CA GLU A 163 -8.12 13.89 4.93
C GLU A 163 -8.36 12.46 4.43
N ILE A 164 -7.36 11.58 4.55
CA ILE A 164 -7.42 10.18 4.13
C ILE A 164 -8.03 9.29 5.24
N LEU A 165 -8.10 9.81 6.48
CA LEU A 165 -8.63 9.10 7.64
C LEU A 165 -10.12 9.34 7.88
N ASN A 166 -10.72 10.31 7.18
CA ASN A 166 -12.15 10.58 7.28
C ASN A 166 -12.95 9.30 7.06
N ASP A 167 -13.91 9.08 7.95
CA ASP A 167 -14.75 7.89 7.96
C ASP A 167 -16.10 8.23 7.33
N ASN A 168 -16.07 8.89 6.16
CA ASN A 168 -17.26 8.94 5.35
C ASN A 168 -17.41 7.56 4.71
N GLU A 169 -18.65 7.06 4.59
CA GLU A 169 -18.95 5.78 3.91
C GLU A 169 -18.62 5.80 2.39
N ASP A 170 -17.81 6.77 1.94
CA ASP A 170 -17.38 6.91 0.56
C ASP A 170 -16.31 5.86 0.22
N TYR A 171 -16.64 5.01 -0.75
CA TYR A 171 -15.75 4.01 -1.31
C TYR A 171 -14.44 4.62 -1.83
N ASP A 172 -14.48 5.85 -2.35
CA ASP A 172 -13.30 6.52 -2.89
C ASP A 172 -12.29 6.88 -1.79
N GLU A 173 -12.75 7.31 -0.60
CA GLU A 173 -11.89 7.59 0.56
C GLU A 173 -11.22 6.31 1.07
N PHE A 174 -11.98 5.21 1.19
CA PHE A 174 -11.41 3.91 1.55
C PHE A 174 -10.35 3.44 0.53
N CYS A 175 -10.62 3.60 -0.77
CA CYS A 175 -9.66 3.26 -1.81
C CYS A 175 -8.36 4.07 -1.67
N ASP A 176 -8.45 5.35 -1.35
CA ASP A 176 -7.30 6.22 -1.19
C ASP A 176 -6.50 5.90 0.07
N PHE A 177 -7.15 5.55 1.18
CA PHE A 177 -6.49 4.99 2.36
C PHE A 177 -5.72 3.70 2.03
N VAL A 178 -6.35 2.77 1.30
CA VAL A 178 -5.69 1.51 0.90
C VAL A 178 -4.49 1.77 -0.02
N LYS A 179 -4.60 2.70 -0.97
CA LYS A 179 -3.48 3.09 -1.86
C LYS A 179 -2.36 3.74 -1.06
N TRP A 180 -2.69 4.64 -0.14
CA TRP A 180 -1.73 5.30 0.73
C TRP A 180 -1.01 4.26 1.61
N LYS A 181 -1.73 3.38 2.30
CA LYS A 181 -1.19 2.32 3.15
C LYS A 181 -0.18 1.46 2.38
N LYS A 182 -0.54 1.02 1.16
CA LYS A 182 0.38 0.24 0.29
C LYS A 182 1.67 1.01 -0.03
N ARG A 183 1.57 2.30 -0.33
CA ARG A 183 2.75 3.15 -0.61
C ARG A 183 3.60 3.39 0.64
N ALA A 184 2.99 3.61 1.80
CA ALA A 184 3.69 3.78 3.07
C ALA A 184 4.53 2.54 3.41
N LEU A 185 3.93 1.35 3.34
CA LEU A 185 4.63 0.08 3.55
C LEU A 185 5.73 -0.17 2.51
N ALA A 186 5.46 0.14 1.23
CA ALA A 186 6.46 0.02 0.19
C ALA A 186 7.65 0.95 0.42
N SER A 187 7.43 2.16 0.95
CA SER A 187 8.50 3.12 1.27
C SER A 187 9.44 2.58 2.33
N ILE A 188 8.91 1.97 3.40
CA ILE A 188 9.73 1.31 4.44
C ILE A 188 10.63 0.25 3.81
N HIS A 189 10.09 -0.59 2.93
CA HIS A 189 10.90 -1.57 2.23
C HIS A 189 11.98 -0.97 1.34
N VAL A 190 11.71 0.17 0.68
CA VAL A 190 12.73 0.85 -0.12
C VAL A 190 13.85 1.38 0.77
N TRP A 191 13.53 2.01 1.90
CA TRP A 191 14.53 2.47 2.87
C TRP A 191 15.42 1.33 3.37
N ILE A 192 14.80 0.20 3.77
CA ILE A 192 15.52 -1.02 4.16
C ILE A 192 16.42 -1.52 3.03
N MET A 193 15.91 -1.58 1.80
CA MET A 193 16.68 -2.03 0.64
C MET A 193 17.89 -1.12 0.38
N LEU A 194 17.72 0.20 0.46
CA LEU A 194 18.82 1.16 0.27
C LEU A 194 19.90 0.97 1.34
N TYR A 195 19.52 0.73 2.59
CA TYR A 195 20.46 0.35 3.66
C TYR A 195 21.18 -0.97 3.36
N GLN A 196 20.45 -2.03 2.99
CA GLN A 196 21.03 -3.34 2.64
C GLN A 196 22.01 -3.28 1.46
N LYS A 197 21.86 -2.28 0.60
CA LYS A 197 22.75 -2.03 -0.54
C LYS A 197 23.92 -1.09 -0.20
N GLY A 198 24.05 -0.69 1.06
CA GLY A 198 25.12 0.20 1.54
C GLY A 198 24.99 1.65 1.07
N ILE A 199 23.80 2.08 0.64
CA ILE A 199 23.55 3.48 0.26
C ILE A 199 23.28 4.34 1.49
N LEU A 200 22.61 3.77 2.49
CA LEU A 200 22.25 4.48 3.72
C LEU A 200 23.08 4.00 4.91
N GLU A 201 23.38 4.92 5.79
CA GLU A 201 24.06 4.63 7.05
C GLU A 201 23.10 4.03 8.08
N ASN A 202 23.62 3.23 9.01
CA ASN A 202 22.83 2.54 10.03
C ASN A 202 22.01 3.49 10.90
N TYR A 203 22.54 4.69 11.20
CA TYR A 203 21.82 5.65 12.05
C TYR A 203 20.47 6.07 11.47
N ILE A 204 20.33 6.14 10.13
CA ILE A 204 19.09 6.52 9.45
C ILE A 204 17.99 5.48 9.73
N ILE A 205 18.32 4.20 9.62
CA ILE A 205 17.36 3.11 9.86
C ILE A 205 17.00 3.02 11.33
N ASN A 206 17.97 3.17 12.23
CA ASN A 206 17.73 3.20 13.67
C ASN A 206 16.83 4.38 14.08
N GLN A 207 17.02 5.54 13.46
CA GLN A 207 16.18 6.71 13.68
C GLN A 207 14.76 6.48 13.14
N LEU A 208 14.63 5.92 11.92
CA LEU A 208 13.32 5.58 11.33
C LEU A 208 12.51 4.66 12.24
N ILE A 209 13.16 3.60 12.72
CA ILE A 209 12.58 2.66 13.67
C ILE A 209 12.07 3.40 14.89
N LYS A 210 12.96 4.17 15.53
CA LYS A 210 12.67 4.81 16.81
C LYS A 210 11.45 5.71 16.69
N GLU A 211 11.36 6.50 15.62
CA GLU A 211 10.21 7.38 15.37
C GLU A 211 8.93 6.60 15.09
N ILE A 212 8.97 5.58 14.22
CA ILE A 212 7.76 4.79 13.90
C ILE A 212 7.20 4.15 15.15
N VAL A 213 8.05 3.63 16.03
CA VAL A 213 7.52 3.02 17.24
C VAL A 213 7.08 4.05 18.28
N ASN A 214 7.77 5.19 18.37
CA ASN A 214 7.31 6.29 19.20
C ASN A 214 5.92 6.78 18.77
N ASP A 215 5.69 6.95 17.47
CA ASP A 215 4.39 7.31 16.93
C ASP A 215 3.33 6.23 17.19
N CYS A 216 3.71 4.95 17.13
CA CYS A 216 2.82 3.84 17.47
C CYS A 216 2.38 3.92 18.93
N ASN A 217 3.31 4.20 19.86
CA ASN A 217 3.02 4.34 21.27
C ASN A 217 2.08 5.52 21.56
N ILE A 218 2.35 6.68 20.95
CA ILE A 218 1.49 7.86 21.10
C ILE A 218 0.06 7.53 20.66
N GLU A 219 -0.11 6.87 19.51
CA GLU A 219 -1.44 6.50 19.03
C GLU A 219 -2.10 5.41 19.89
N PHE A 220 -1.32 4.52 20.53
CA PHE A 220 -1.85 3.60 21.54
C PHE A 220 -2.34 4.31 22.80
N GLU A 221 -1.54 5.23 23.35
CA GLU A 221 -1.93 6.04 24.52
C GLU A 221 -3.20 6.83 24.23
N ASN A 222 -3.30 7.44 23.04
CA ASN A 222 -4.50 8.13 22.58
C ASN A 222 -5.75 7.22 22.55
N ILE A 223 -5.61 5.95 22.15
CA ILE A 223 -6.73 4.99 22.16
C ILE A 223 -7.15 4.68 23.60
N VAL A 224 -6.19 4.45 24.49
CA VAL A 224 -6.45 4.07 25.89
C VAL A 224 -7.12 5.23 26.65
N GLU A 225 -6.58 6.44 26.53
CA GLU A 225 -7.13 7.66 27.18
C GLU A 225 -8.58 7.90 26.75
N LYS A 226 -8.85 7.89 25.45
CA LYS A 226 -10.20 8.13 24.91
C LYS A 226 -11.20 7.02 25.27
N GLN A 227 -10.74 5.77 25.40
CA GLN A 227 -11.59 4.68 25.89
C GLN A 227 -11.90 4.81 27.39
N SER A 228 -10.94 5.30 28.20
CA SER A 228 -11.20 5.58 29.61
C SER A 228 -12.19 6.74 29.80
N ASP A 229 -12.08 7.80 29.00
CA ASP A 229 -12.98 8.96 29.08
C ASP A 229 -14.43 8.58 28.71
N ALA A 230 -14.60 7.80 27.65
CA ALA A 230 -15.91 7.28 27.25
C ALA A 230 -16.56 6.37 28.33
N ALA A 231 -15.74 5.57 29.02
CA ALA A 231 -16.20 4.73 30.12
C ALA A 231 -16.60 5.54 31.37
N VAL A 232 -15.87 6.62 31.69
CA VAL A 232 -16.20 7.53 32.79
C VAL A 232 -17.47 8.34 32.47
N ALA A 233 -17.74 8.64 31.20
CA ALA A 233 -18.96 9.29 30.74
C ALA A 233 -20.21 8.37 30.75
N GLY A 234 -20.08 7.09 31.12
CA GLY A 234 -21.20 6.16 31.19
C GLY A 234 -21.72 5.70 29.82
N VAL A 235 -20.92 5.83 28.77
CA VAL A 235 -21.27 5.35 27.42
C VAL A 235 -20.86 3.87 27.34
N GLU A 236 -21.81 2.95 27.52
CA GLU A 236 -21.56 1.53 27.29
C GLU A 236 -21.26 1.28 25.80
N ALA A 237 -19.99 1.05 25.48
CA ALA A 237 -19.57 0.62 24.14
C ALA A 237 -20.05 -0.83 23.90
N VAL A 238 -21.18 -0.96 23.21
CA VAL A 238 -21.71 -2.25 22.75
C VAL A 238 -20.71 -2.94 21.81
N GLU A 239 -20.58 -4.28 21.95
CA GLU A 239 -19.77 -5.13 21.08
C GLU A 239 -20.19 -4.98 19.61
N GLY A 240 -19.23 -4.65 18.75
CA GLY A 240 -19.47 -4.34 17.35
C GLY A 240 -19.83 -2.86 17.18
N VAL A 241 -18.84 -2.05 16.79
CA VAL A 241 -19.09 -0.63 16.48
C VAL A 241 -19.82 -0.56 15.14
N GLU A 242 -21.12 -0.80 15.18
CA GLU A 242 -22.07 -0.16 14.28
C GLU A 242 -22.82 0.88 15.13
N ALA A 243 -22.65 2.16 14.75
CA ALA A 243 -23.36 3.33 15.26
C ALA A 243 -23.06 3.76 16.72
N VAL A 244 -21.96 4.50 16.91
CA VAL A 244 -21.96 5.62 17.88
C VAL A 244 -21.63 6.89 17.09
N GLU A 245 -22.66 7.65 16.72
CA GLU A 245 -22.50 8.98 16.11
C GLU A 245 -21.99 9.95 17.18
N GLY A 246 -20.67 10.16 17.22
CA GLY A 246 -20.03 11.09 18.13
C GLY A 246 -18.57 11.36 17.73
N VAL A 247 -18.10 12.59 17.95
CA VAL A 247 -16.75 13.05 17.59
C VAL A 247 -15.66 12.17 18.24
N GLU A 248 -15.87 11.71 19.47
CA GLU A 248 -14.94 10.83 20.19
C GLU A 248 -14.80 9.44 19.54
N ALA A 249 -15.88 8.89 18.98
CA ALA A 249 -15.85 7.59 18.30
C ALA A 249 -15.03 7.65 17.01
N VAL A 250 -15.17 8.76 16.25
CA VAL A 250 -14.40 9.00 15.02
C VAL A 250 -12.91 9.08 15.32
N GLU A 251 -12.52 9.82 16.36
CA GLU A 251 -11.10 9.94 16.71
C GLU A 251 -10.46 8.61 17.14
N VAL A 252 -11.16 7.79 17.92
CA VAL A 252 -10.67 6.43 18.27
C VAL A 252 -10.50 5.57 17.02
N VAL A 253 -11.44 5.60 16.07
CA VAL A 253 -11.32 4.86 14.80
C VAL A 253 -10.10 5.32 14.00
N THR A 254 -9.83 6.63 13.93
CA THR A 254 -8.64 7.14 13.22
C THR A 254 -7.34 6.68 13.87
N SER A 255 -7.22 6.71 15.20
CA SER A 255 -6.02 6.21 15.90
C SER A 255 -5.86 4.70 15.71
N VAL A 256 -6.95 3.93 15.71
CA VAL A 256 -6.90 2.48 15.40
C VAL A 256 -6.38 2.24 13.97
N LYS A 257 -6.85 3.00 12.96
CA LYS A 257 -6.34 2.91 11.57
C LYS A 257 -4.85 3.22 11.50
N LYS A 258 -4.36 4.23 12.23
CA LYS A 258 -2.93 4.57 12.28
C LYS A 258 -2.10 3.46 12.93
N VAL A 259 -2.51 2.98 14.10
CA VAL A 259 -1.84 1.88 14.81
C VAL A 259 -1.76 0.63 13.93
N ASP A 260 -2.84 0.28 13.23
CA ASP A 260 -2.89 -0.88 12.33
C ASP A 260 -1.76 -0.86 11.28
N VAL A 261 -1.49 0.31 10.72
CA VAL A 261 -0.45 0.53 9.71
C VAL A 261 0.94 0.58 10.34
N LEU A 262 1.09 1.25 11.48
CA LEU A 262 2.37 1.31 12.21
C LEU A 262 2.82 -0.08 12.66
N LEU A 263 1.91 -0.92 13.13
CA LEU A 263 2.23 -2.32 13.46
C LEU A 263 2.70 -3.12 12.25
N GLU A 264 2.10 -2.93 11.07
CA GLU A 264 2.58 -3.57 9.84
C GLU A 264 3.98 -3.10 9.44
N GLN A 265 4.27 -1.80 9.60
CA GLN A 265 5.62 -1.25 9.39
C GLN A 265 6.62 -1.86 10.38
N ILE A 266 6.25 -1.98 11.65
CA ILE A 266 7.08 -2.60 12.69
C ILE A 266 7.34 -4.07 12.36
N ILE A 267 6.34 -4.83 11.88
CA ILE A 267 6.52 -6.22 11.44
C ILE A 267 7.54 -6.29 10.30
N ILE A 268 7.48 -5.38 9.31
CA ILE A 268 8.47 -5.32 8.22
C ILE A 268 9.88 -5.08 8.80
N LEU A 269 10.01 -4.13 9.72
CA LEU A 269 11.28 -3.78 10.35
C LEU A 269 11.84 -4.94 11.21
N ILE A 270 11.01 -5.65 11.97
CA ILE A 270 11.42 -6.84 12.73
C ILE A 270 11.90 -7.95 11.81
N ASN A 271 11.16 -8.21 10.74
CA ASN A 271 11.56 -9.25 9.78
C ASN A 271 12.90 -8.91 9.11
N PHE A 272 13.23 -7.62 8.99
CA PHE A 272 14.51 -7.15 8.52
C PHE A 272 15.61 -7.32 9.60
N THR A 273 15.43 -6.79 10.81
CA THR A 273 16.44 -6.87 11.89
C THR A 273 16.68 -8.29 12.39
N LYS A 274 15.73 -9.22 12.27
CA LYS A 274 16.00 -10.64 12.54
C LYS A 274 17.09 -11.24 11.65
N THR A 275 17.37 -10.64 10.49
CA THR A 275 18.47 -11.09 9.61
C THR A 275 19.82 -10.48 9.95
N GLU A 276 19.84 -9.40 10.73
CA GLU A 276 21.03 -8.66 11.17
C GLU A 276 20.94 -8.53 12.68
N GLN A 277 21.59 -9.41 13.45
CA GLN A 277 21.53 -9.54 14.92
C GLN A 277 21.66 -8.20 15.70
N ASP A 278 20.61 -7.38 15.73
CA ASP A 278 20.57 -6.13 16.46
C ASP A 278 19.60 -6.28 17.63
N ASP A 279 20.14 -6.80 18.74
CA ASP A 279 19.39 -7.04 19.98
C ASP A 279 18.81 -5.72 20.55
N HIS A 280 19.39 -4.56 20.22
CA HIS A 280 18.91 -3.25 20.70
C HIS A 280 17.51 -2.92 20.17
N PHE A 281 17.25 -3.26 18.91
CA PHE A 281 15.95 -3.08 18.26
C PHE A 281 14.85 -3.93 18.91
N ILE A 282 15.18 -5.19 19.19
CA ILE A 282 14.27 -6.15 19.79
C ILE A 282 13.89 -5.72 21.21
N GLU A 283 14.87 -5.24 21.99
CA GLU A 283 14.64 -4.74 23.35
C GLU A 283 13.80 -3.46 23.38
N LEU A 284 13.98 -2.55 22.41
CA LEU A 284 13.09 -1.40 22.23
C LEU A 284 11.63 -1.86 22.06
N ILE A 285 11.37 -2.82 21.17
CA ILE A 285 10.00 -3.30 20.90
C ILE A 285 9.38 -4.04 22.08
N LYS A 286 10.15 -4.90 22.76
CA LYS A 286 9.66 -5.66 23.92
C LYS A 286 9.20 -4.76 25.07
N LYS A 287 9.79 -3.56 25.21
CA LYS A 287 9.40 -2.61 26.26
C LYS A 287 7.94 -2.14 26.15
N TRP A 288 7.34 -2.17 24.96
CA TRP A 288 6.01 -1.57 24.67
C TRP A 288 4.88 -2.58 24.55
N LEU A 289 5.22 -3.84 24.32
CA LEU A 289 4.28 -4.96 24.23
C LEU A 289 3.33 -5.18 25.44
N PRO A 290 3.72 -4.86 26.70
CA PRO A 290 2.91 -5.17 27.89
C PRO A 290 1.55 -4.48 27.99
N GLU A 291 1.25 -3.44 27.20
CA GLU A 291 -0.05 -2.73 27.26
C GLU A 291 -1.12 -3.31 26.31
N SER A 292 -0.75 -4.34 25.54
CA SER A 292 -1.60 -4.97 24.52
C SER A 292 -2.95 -5.50 25.01
N ASP A 293 -3.07 -5.85 26.29
CA ASP A 293 -4.32 -6.36 26.88
C ASP A 293 -5.42 -5.30 27.00
N LYS A 294 -5.07 -4.01 26.87
CA LYS A 294 -6.01 -2.89 26.92
C LYS A 294 -6.63 -2.54 25.55
N ILE A 295 -6.19 -3.17 24.46
CA ILE A 295 -6.65 -2.85 23.10
C ILE A 295 -7.59 -3.95 22.56
N LYS A 296 -8.65 -3.54 21.84
CA LYS A 296 -9.64 -4.45 21.22
C LYS A 296 -9.01 -5.42 20.18
N SER A 297 -9.77 -6.47 19.87
CA SER A 297 -9.30 -7.78 19.37
C SER A 297 -8.38 -7.79 18.15
N SER A 298 -8.62 -7.03 17.07
CA SER A 298 -7.84 -7.13 15.82
C SER A 298 -6.39 -6.61 15.97
N THR A 299 -6.20 -5.44 16.58
CA THR A 299 -4.88 -4.87 16.88
C THR A 299 -4.11 -5.74 17.88
N ARG A 300 -4.83 -6.33 18.84
CA ARG A 300 -4.27 -7.26 19.82
C ARG A 300 -3.66 -8.49 19.15
N PHE A 301 -4.31 -9.07 18.12
CA PHE A 301 -3.73 -10.18 17.35
C PHE A 301 -2.41 -9.81 16.67
N LYS A 302 -2.30 -8.61 16.07
CA LYS A 302 -1.03 -8.14 15.47
C LYS A 302 0.07 -7.95 16.52
N LEU A 303 -0.26 -7.48 17.71
CA LEU A 303 0.68 -7.39 18.83
C LEU A 303 1.14 -8.78 19.30
N TYR A 304 0.24 -9.76 19.34
CA TYR A 304 0.60 -11.15 19.59
C TYR A 304 1.52 -11.70 18.51
N ASP A 305 1.23 -11.47 17.23
CA ASP A 305 2.10 -11.88 16.12
C ASP A 305 3.50 -11.29 16.28
N ILE A 306 3.59 -9.99 16.61
CA ILE A 306 4.87 -9.32 16.90
C ILE A 306 5.59 -10.01 18.07
N ASN A 307 4.89 -10.32 19.15
CA ASN A 307 5.47 -11.02 20.30
C ASN A 307 6.02 -12.40 19.93
N GLU A 308 5.23 -13.20 19.21
CA GLU A 308 5.62 -14.54 18.78
C GLU A 308 6.82 -14.51 17.82
N ILE A 309 6.84 -13.50 16.94
CA ILE A 309 7.97 -13.19 16.09
C ILE A 309 9.19 -12.89 17.00
N LEU A 310 9.12 -11.92 17.92
CA LEU A 310 10.27 -11.56 18.77
C LEU A 310 10.78 -12.70 19.66
N GLN A 311 9.89 -13.58 20.14
CA GLN A 311 10.24 -14.76 20.94
C GLN A 311 10.80 -15.92 20.11
N GLY A 312 10.91 -15.77 18.78
CA GLY A 312 11.38 -16.83 17.88
C GLY A 312 10.41 -18.01 17.74
N LYS A 313 9.19 -17.90 18.27
CA LYS A 313 8.16 -18.95 18.26
C LYS A 313 7.47 -19.05 16.90
N MET A 314 7.37 -17.94 16.18
CA MET A 314 6.89 -17.90 14.79
C MET A 314 8.06 -17.79 13.80
N LYS A 315 8.15 -18.72 12.85
CA LYS A 315 8.89 -18.50 11.60
C LYS A 315 8.08 -17.51 10.78
N SER A 316 8.65 -16.34 10.46
CA SER A 316 7.97 -15.19 9.82
C SER A 316 6.82 -15.62 8.89
N VAL A 317 5.60 -15.19 9.19
CA VAL A 317 4.40 -15.49 8.37
C VAL A 317 4.55 -14.94 6.95
N TYR A 318 5.33 -13.86 6.81
CA TYR A 318 5.82 -13.39 5.52
C TYR A 318 7.07 -14.18 5.10
N LYS A 319 6.89 -15.43 4.67
CA LYS A 319 7.72 -15.91 3.57
C LYS A 319 7.43 -14.98 2.38
N VAL A 320 8.18 -13.88 2.29
CA VAL A 320 8.52 -13.30 0.99
C VAL A 320 8.95 -14.51 0.18
N ARG A 321 8.19 -14.85 -0.86
CA ARG A 321 8.57 -15.91 -1.78
C ARG A 321 10.01 -15.59 -2.22
N LYS A 322 10.98 -16.29 -1.64
CA LYS A 322 12.30 -16.45 -2.24
C LYS A 322 12.03 -17.24 -3.52
N GLY A 323 11.78 -16.52 -4.60
CA GLY A 323 11.32 -17.09 -5.85
C GLY A 323 10.88 -16.01 -6.81
N ILE A 324 11.85 -15.58 -7.63
CA ILE A 324 11.79 -14.77 -8.86
C ILE A 324 12.23 -13.31 -8.67
#